data_AF-A0A962YI64-F1
#
_entry.id   AF-A0A962YI64-F1
#
_cell.length_a   1.000
_cell.length_b   1.000
_cell.length_c   1.000
_cell.angle_alpha   90.00
_cell.angle_beta   90.00
_cell.angle_gamma   90.00
#
_symmetry.space_group_name_H-M   'P 1'
#
loop_
_entity.id
_entity.type
_entity.pdbx_description
1 polymer ?
#
loop_
_entity_poly.entity_id
_entity_poly.type
_entity_poly.pdbx_seq_one_letter_code
_entity_poly.pdbx_strand_id
1 'polypeptide(L)'
;TMAWGLEARVPFLDHELVELAARIPARHKIAQGGKHILKEAARSVIPAAVIDRPKGYFPVPALKYLRGDFLEYVQDHLNQPAARQRQLFNPVYMEKLLKAPEEHITPLRGSKLWQLALLEIWLQTHGI
;
A
#
# COMPACT_ATOMS: atom_id res chain seq x y z
N THR A 1 4.29 14.44 -6.06
CA THR A 1 3.97 15.79 -5.57
C THR A 1 4.96 16.78 -6.13
N MET A 2 6.26 16.69 -5.81
CA MET A 2 7.29 17.59 -6.38
C MET A 2 7.47 17.48 -7.90
N ALA A 3 7.33 16.27 -8.47
CA ALA A 3 7.34 16.06 -9.92
C ALA A 3 6.25 16.84 -10.69
N TRP A 4 5.26 17.38 -9.96
CA TRP A 4 4.17 18.19 -10.48
C TRP A 4 4.14 19.60 -9.85
N GLY A 5 5.27 20.06 -9.29
CA GLY A 5 5.37 21.39 -8.67
C GLY A 5 4.59 21.56 -7.36
N LEU A 6 4.15 20.47 -6.73
CA LEU A 6 3.37 20.51 -5.48
C LEU A 6 4.22 20.10 -4.27
N GLU A 7 4.28 20.96 -3.25
CA GLU A 7 4.89 20.64 -1.96
C GLU A 7 3.88 19.87 -1.08
N ALA A 8 4.23 18.66 -0.67
CA ALA A 8 3.44 17.90 0.28
C ALA A 8 3.98 18.09 1.70
N ARG A 9 3.12 18.53 2.61
CA ARG A 9 3.44 18.62 4.05
C ARG A 9 2.81 17.46 4.81
N VAL A 10 3.51 17.00 5.85
CA VAL A 10 3.13 15.83 6.66
C VAL A 10 3.08 16.21 8.15
N PRO A 11 2.05 16.96 8.61
CA PRO A 11 2.03 17.53 9.96
C PRO A 11 2.15 16.52 11.11
N PHE A 12 1.72 15.28 10.89
CA PHE A 12 1.88 14.22 11.89
C PHE A 12 3.34 13.79 12.14
N LEU A 13 4.27 14.20 11.28
CA LEU A 13 5.72 13.97 11.42
C LEU A 13 6.47 15.21 11.93
N ASP A 14 5.75 16.24 12.39
CA ASP A 14 6.36 17.33 13.12
C ASP A 14 7.11 16.81 14.37
N HIS A 15 8.32 17.34 14.62
CA HIS A 15 9.19 16.78 15.65
C HIS A 15 8.64 17.00 17.06
N GLU A 16 8.00 18.14 17.33
CA GLU A 16 7.41 18.42 18.65
C GLU A 16 6.25 17.46 18.93
N LEU A 17 5.41 17.22 17.91
CA LEU A 17 4.30 16.26 18.01
C LEU A 17 4.81 14.83 18.21
N VAL A 18 5.84 14.41 17.48
CA VAL A 18 6.42 13.07 17.60
C VAL A 18 7.06 12.87 18.98
N GLU A 19 7.81 13.85 19.48
CA GLU A 19 8.40 13.83 20.82
C GLU A 19 7.33 13.73 21.92
N LEU A 20 6.24 14.49 21.79
CA LEU A 20 5.09 14.38 22.69
C LEU A 20 4.49 12.97 22.63
N ALA A 21 4.20 12.45 21.43
CA ALA A 21 3.62 11.13 21.24
C ALA A 21 4.49 9.99 21.79
N ALA A 22 5.82 10.17 21.75
CA ALA A 22 6.78 9.24 22.33
C ALA A 22 6.70 9.18 23.86
N ARG A 23 6.46 10.32 24.53
CA ARG A 23 6.31 10.42 26.00
C ARG A 23 4.96 9.90 26.51
N ILE A 24 3.93 9.83 25.66
CA ILE A 24 2.60 9.33 26.06
C ILE A 24 2.65 7.81 26.34
N PRO A 25 2.17 7.34 27.51
CA PRO A 25 2.11 5.93 27.83
C PRO A 25 1.32 5.12 26.79
N ALA A 26 1.84 3.95 26.41
CA ALA A 26 1.29 3.13 25.32
C ALA A 26 -0.21 2.83 25.47
N ARG A 27 -0.69 2.61 26.70
CA ARG A 27 -2.11 2.35 27.01
C ARG A 27 -3.06 3.40 26.40
N HIS A 28 -2.67 4.67 26.38
CA HIS A 28 -3.49 5.75 25.83
C HIS A 28 -3.49 5.78 24.29
N LYS A 29 -2.47 5.19 23.66
CA LYS A 29 -2.36 5.08 22.20
C LYS A 29 -3.15 3.90 21.66
N ILE A 30 -3.19 2.78 22.38
CA ILE A 30 -3.76 1.52 21.92
C ILE A 30 -5.16 1.19 22.47
N ALA A 31 -5.63 1.92 23.49
CA ALA A 31 -6.98 1.75 24.02
C ALA A 31 -8.04 1.83 22.92
N GLN A 32 -9.20 1.19 23.14
CA GLN A 32 -10.37 1.28 22.26
C GLN A 32 -10.08 1.03 20.76
N GLY A 33 -9.19 0.09 20.44
CA GLY A 33 -8.86 -0.27 19.05
C GLY A 33 -7.84 0.65 18.38
N GLY A 34 -7.16 1.50 19.14
CA GLY A 34 -6.02 2.30 18.69
C GLY A 34 -6.34 3.75 18.32
N LYS A 35 -5.29 4.58 18.28
CA LYS A 35 -5.36 6.04 18.09
C LYS A 35 -6.24 6.74 19.13
N HIS A 36 -6.46 6.15 20.31
CA HIS A 36 -7.46 6.65 21.25
C HIS A 36 -7.22 8.09 21.73
N ILE A 37 -6.04 8.41 22.25
CA ILE A 37 -5.74 9.79 22.66
C ILE A 37 -5.86 10.81 21.51
N LEU A 38 -5.52 10.40 20.28
CA LEU A 38 -5.68 11.25 19.10
C LEU A 38 -7.16 11.48 18.77
N LYS A 39 -7.98 10.42 18.85
CA LYS A 39 -9.43 10.53 18.65
C LYS A 39 -10.06 11.45 19.69
N GLU A 40 -9.72 11.27 20.96
CA GLU A 40 -10.25 12.11 22.06
C GLU A 40 -9.86 13.58 21.88
N ALA A 41 -8.60 13.88 21.56
CA ALA A 41 -8.18 15.25 21.24
C ALA A 41 -8.93 15.82 20.03
N ALA A 42 -9.11 15.03 18.97
CA ALA A 42 -9.77 15.45 17.74
C ALA A 42 -11.28 15.68 17.88
N ARG A 43 -11.95 15.08 18.88
CA ARG A 43 -13.39 15.31 19.16
C ARG A 43 -13.72 16.78 19.46
N SER A 44 -12.73 17.57 19.87
CA SER A 44 -12.90 19.01 20.09
C SER A 44 -13.09 19.82 18.81
N VAL A 45 -12.68 19.30 17.65
CA VAL A 45 -12.65 20.04 16.37
C VAL A 45 -13.23 19.27 15.18
N ILE A 46 -13.40 17.95 15.28
CA ILE A 46 -13.95 17.08 14.23
C ILE A 46 -15.25 16.42 14.70
N PRO A 47 -16.31 16.36 13.86
CA PRO A 47 -17.54 15.66 14.19
C PRO A 47 -17.33 14.19 14.58
N ALA A 48 -18.04 13.73 15.61
CA ALA A 48 -17.96 12.35 16.10
C ALA A 48 -18.18 11.31 14.99
N ALA A 49 -19.11 11.57 14.05
CA ALA A 49 -19.37 10.70 12.91
C ALA A 49 -18.13 10.42 12.03
N VAL A 50 -17.19 11.36 11.93
CA VAL A 50 -15.93 11.18 11.19
C VAL A 50 -14.91 10.42 12.04
N ILE A 51 -14.82 10.72 13.34
CA ILE A 51 -13.90 10.07 14.29
C ILE A 51 -14.24 8.59 14.51
N ASP A 52 -15.53 8.29 14.59
CA ASP A 52 -16.07 6.96 14.94
C ASP A 52 -16.35 6.09 13.71
N ARG A 53 -16.11 6.62 12.49
CA ARG A 53 -16.21 5.86 11.26
C ARG A 53 -15.30 4.62 11.31
N PRO A 54 -15.78 3.44 10.86
CA PRO A 54 -14.93 2.27 10.68
C PRO A 54 -13.70 2.58 9.82
N LYS A 55 -12.56 1.96 10.14
CA LYS A 55 -11.32 2.13 9.39
C LYS A 55 -11.55 1.77 7.92
N GLY A 56 -11.57 2.79 7.07
CA GLY A 56 -11.63 2.63 5.62
C GLY A 56 -10.25 2.26 5.07
N TYR A 57 -10.21 1.29 4.17
CA TYR A 57 -9.07 1.11 3.28
C TYR A 57 -9.04 2.24 2.25
N PHE A 58 -7.85 2.57 1.74
CA PHE A 58 -7.69 3.45 0.59
C PHE A 58 -7.57 2.57 -0.66
N PRO A 59 -8.68 2.31 -1.39
CA PRO A 59 -8.62 1.40 -2.51
C PRO A 59 -7.83 2.02 -3.67
N VAL A 60 -6.91 1.24 -4.22
CA VAL A 60 -6.33 1.51 -5.53
C VAL A 60 -6.79 0.37 -6.47
N PRO A 61 -8.00 0.46 -7.06
CA PRO A 61 -8.64 -0.66 -7.74
C PRO A 61 -7.78 -1.25 -8.86
N ALA A 62 -7.05 -0.41 -9.59
CA ALA A 62 -6.16 -0.82 -10.67
C ALA A 62 -5.09 -1.82 -10.21
N LEU A 63 -4.55 -1.67 -8.98
CA LEU A 63 -3.53 -2.58 -8.44
C LEU A 63 -4.12 -3.89 -7.91
N LYS A 64 -5.43 -3.90 -7.63
CA LYS A 64 -6.13 -5.08 -7.11
C LYS A 64 -6.73 -5.92 -8.25
N TYR A 65 -7.32 -5.27 -9.24
CA TYR A 65 -7.95 -5.90 -10.39
C TYR A 65 -7.18 -5.47 -11.63
N LEU A 66 -6.12 -6.22 -11.93
CA LEU A 66 -5.24 -5.94 -13.05
C LEU A 66 -6.00 -6.25 -14.36
N ARG A 67 -6.33 -5.21 -15.12
CA ARG A 67 -7.10 -5.28 -16.38
C ARG A 67 -6.54 -4.27 -17.38
N GLY A 68 -6.79 -4.51 -18.67
CA GLY A 68 -6.40 -3.62 -19.76
C GLY A 68 -4.92 -3.24 -19.70
N ASP A 69 -4.63 -1.97 -19.96
CA ASP A 69 -3.28 -1.39 -20.01
C ASP A 69 -2.44 -1.71 -18.77
N PHE A 70 -3.07 -1.85 -17.60
CA PHE A 70 -2.33 -2.13 -16.37
C PHE A 70 -1.94 -3.61 -16.24
N LEU A 71 -2.74 -4.52 -16.80
CA LEU A 71 -2.35 -5.92 -16.91
C LEU A 71 -1.24 -6.10 -17.95
N GLU A 72 -1.32 -5.38 -19.08
CA GLU A 72 -0.29 -5.37 -20.12
C GLU A 72 1.04 -4.85 -19.56
N TYR A 73 1.02 -3.72 -18.85
CA TYR A 73 2.19 -3.19 -18.14
C TYR A 73 2.84 -4.22 -17.20
N VAL A 74 2.04 -4.95 -16.42
CA VAL A 74 2.54 -6.01 -15.54
C VAL A 74 3.13 -7.18 -16.34
N GLN A 75 2.48 -7.59 -17.42
CA GLN A 75 2.95 -8.65 -18.30
C GLN A 75 4.29 -8.30 -18.94
N ASP A 76 4.46 -7.07 -19.40
CA ASP A 76 5.68 -6.60 -20.02
C ASP A 76 6.85 -6.70 -19.05
N HIS A 77 6.70 -6.15 -17.84
CA HIS A 77 7.76 -6.21 -16.83
C HIS A 77 8.13 -7.64 -16.42
N LEU A 78 7.15 -8.51 -16.22
CA LEU A 78 7.39 -9.90 -15.80
C LEU A 78 7.93 -10.79 -16.92
N ASN A 79 7.70 -10.43 -18.20
CA ASN A 79 8.19 -11.21 -19.34
C ASN A 79 9.55 -10.75 -19.86
N GLN A 80 10.09 -9.63 -19.37
CA GLN A 80 11.42 -9.17 -19.77
C GLN A 80 12.51 -10.22 -19.48
N PRO A 81 13.57 -10.27 -20.31
CA PRO A 81 14.68 -11.20 -20.10
C PRO A 81 15.30 -11.12 -18.71
N ALA A 82 15.42 -9.90 -18.15
CA ALA A 82 15.94 -9.68 -16.80
C ALA A 82 15.13 -10.46 -15.74
N ALA A 83 13.80 -10.37 -15.79
CA ALA A 83 12.90 -11.07 -14.86
C ALA A 83 13.08 -12.59 -14.94
N ARG A 84 13.19 -13.12 -16.16
CA ARG A 84 13.34 -14.57 -16.41
C ARG A 84 14.71 -15.09 -15.98
N GLN A 85 15.77 -14.33 -16.25
CA GLN A 85 17.15 -14.71 -15.92
C GLN A 85 17.38 -14.81 -14.41
N ARG A 86 16.64 -14.03 -13.60
CA ARG A 86 16.72 -14.07 -12.14
C ARG A 86 16.19 -15.36 -11.52
N GLN A 87 15.31 -16.07 -12.22
CA GLN A 87 14.72 -17.33 -11.75
C GLN A 87 14.04 -17.22 -10.36
N LEU A 88 13.57 -16.02 -9.99
CA LEU A 88 12.90 -15.78 -8.71
C LEU A 88 11.46 -16.30 -8.69
N PHE A 89 10.82 -16.38 -9.85
CA PHE A 89 9.43 -16.78 -9.98
C PHE A 89 9.32 -18.17 -10.62
N ASN A 90 8.42 -19.00 -10.07
CA ASN A 90 8.05 -20.25 -10.72
C ASN A 90 7.28 -19.92 -12.02
N PRO A 91 7.80 -20.31 -13.21
CA PRO A 91 7.20 -19.91 -14.49
C PRO A 91 5.76 -20.42 -14.65
N VAL A 92 5.50 -21.67 -14.24
CA VAL A 92 4.17 -22.29 -14.33
C VAL A 92 3.17 -21.56 -13.45
N TYR A 93 3.57 -21.18 -12.23
CA TYR A 93 2.70 -20.43 -11.34
C TYR A 93 2.46 -19.01 -11.84
N MET A 94 3.50 -18.36 -12.39
CA MET A 94 3.39 -17.01 -12.97
C MET A 94 2.42 -16.98 -14.15
N GLU A 95 2.52 -17.93 -15.08
CA GLU A 95 1.57 -18.07 -16.19
C GLU A 95 0.13 -18.23 -15.71
N LYS A 96 -0.07 -19.05 -14.66
CA LYS A 96 -1.39 -19.20 -14.04
C LYS A 96 -1.93 -17.88 -13.49
N LEU A 97 -1.09 -17.10 -12.80
CA LEU A 97 -1.46 -15.77 -12.28
C LEU A 97 -1.78 -14.78 -13.39
N LEU A 98 -1.01 -14.77 -14.48
CA LEU A 98 -1.21 -13.89 -15.62
C LEU A 98 -2.50 -14.19 -16.40
N LYS A 99 -2.87 -15.47 -16.50
CA LYS A 99 -4.07 -15.90 -17.23
C LYS A 99 -5.38 -15.51 -16.52
N ALA A 100 -5.39 -15.58 -15.19
CA ALA A 100 -6.59 -15.31 -14.38
C ALA A 100 -6.25 -14.52 -13.11
N PRO A 101 -5.80 -13.26 -13.23
CA PRO A 101 -5.29 -12.49 -12.09
C PRO A 101 -6.35 -12.25 -11.00
N GLU A 102 -7.62 -12.14 -11.39
CA GLU A 102 -8.74 -11.89 -10.47
C GLU A 102 -9.14 -13.13 -9.64
N GLU A 103 -8.78 -14.33 -10.10
CA GLU A 103 -8.98 -15.57 -9.33
C GLU A 103 -7.91 -15.74 -8.25
N HIS A 104 -6.91 -14.85 -8.23
CA HIS A 104 -5.71 -14.98 -7.40
C HIS A 104 -5.52 -13.78 -6.46
N ILE A 105 -6.60 -13.42 -5.77
CA ILE A 105 -6.62 -12.43 -4.70
C ILE A 105 -6.20 -13.06 -3.36
N THR A 106 -5.41 -12.35 -2.56
CA THR A 106 -5.00 -12.77 -1.22
C THR A 106 -6.17 -12.69 -0.23
N PRO A 107 -6.09 -13.37 0.94
CA PRO A 107 -7.11 -13.23 1.99
C PRO A 107 -7.31 -11.78 2.46
N LEU A 108 -6.26 -10.95 2.37
CA LEU A 108 -6.30 -9.51 2.68
C LEU A 108 -6.80 -8.64 1.51
N ARG A 109 -7.39 -9.25 0.48
CA ARG A 109 -7.96 -8.59 -0.69
C ARG A 109 -6.94 -7.82 -1.55
N GLY A 110 -5.70 -8.28 -1.62
CA GLY A 110 -4.67 -7.76 -2.53
C GLY A 110 -4.43 -8.68 -3.74
N SER A 111 -3.96 -8.15 -4.86
CA SER A 111 -3.55 -8.95 -6.02
C SER A 111 -2.21 -9.64 -5.75
N LYS A 112 -2.14 -10.97 -5.89
CA LYS A 112 -0.86 -11.69 -5.82
C LYS A 112 0.05 -11.30 -6.98
N LEU A 113 -0.52 -11.19 -8.19
CA LEU A 113 0.23 -10.85 -9.39
C LEU A 113 0.87 -9.46 -9.26
N TRP A 114 0.16 -8.49 -8.69
CA TRP A 114 0.72 -7.15 -8.45
C TRP A 114 1.93 -7.19 -7.51
N GLN A 115 1.92 -8.05 -6.48
CA GLN A 115 3.05 -8.16 -5.56
C GLN A 115 4.31 -8.66 -6.26
N LEU A 116 4.17 -9.62 -7.17
CA LEU A 116 5.30 -10.11 -7.99
C LEU A 116 5.79 -9.03 -8.96
N ALA A 117 4.85 -8.37 -9.64
CA ALA A 117 5.16 -7.30 -10.57
C ALA A 117 5.88 -6.14 -9.87
N LEU A 118 5.43 -5.74 -8.68
CA LEU A 118 6.04 -4.66 -7.91
C LEU A 118 7.50 -4.97 -7.56
N LEU A 119 7.78 -6.22 -7.15
CA LEU A 119 9.15 -6.65 -6.88
C LEU A 119 10.00 -6.56 -8.14
N GLU A 120 9.51 -7.10 -9.27
CA GLU A 120 10.25 -7.10 -10.53
C GLU A 120 10.49 -5.69 -11.07
N ILE A 121 9.48 -4.81 -11.03
CA ILE A 121 9.61 -3.40 -11.40
C ILE A 121 10.69 -2.74 -10.54
N TRP A 122 10.71 -3.01 -9.24
CA TRP A 122 11.72 -2.46 -8.34
C TRP A 122 13.13 -2.95 -8.69
N LEU A 123 13.30 -4.25 -8.95
CA LEU A 123 14.59 -4.85 -9.36
C LEU A 123 15.11 -4.20 -10.66
N GLN A 124 14.27 -4.12 -11.69
CA GLN A 124 14.62 -3.50 -12.96
C GLN A 124 14.96 -2.01 -12.82
N THR A 125 14.17 -1.27 -12.04
CA THR A 125 14.39 0.16 -11.80
C THR A 125 15.76 0.44 -11.18
N HIS A 126 16.24 -0.47 -10.33
CA HIS A 126 17.53 -0.32 -9.63
C HIS A 126 18.66 -1.10 -10.30
N GLY A 127 18.42 -1.73 -11.45
CA GLY A 127 19.43 -2.51 -12.18
C GLY A 127 19.96 -3.73 -11.41
N ILE A 128 19.19 -4.24 -10.44
CA ILE A 128 19.52 -5.44 -9.65
C ILE A 128 19.02 -6.65 -10.39
#